data_AF-A0A941A058-F1
#
_entry.id   AF-A0A941A058-F1
#
_cell.length_a   1.000
_cell.length_b   1.000
_cell.length_c   1.000
_cell.angle_alpha   90.00
_cell.angle_beta   90.00
_cell.angle_gamma   90.00
#
_symmetry.space_group_name_H-M   'P 1'
#
loop_
_entity.id
_entity.type
_entity.pdbx_description
1 polymer ?
#
loop_
_entity_poly.entity_id
_entity_poly.type
_entity_poly.pdbx_seq_one_letter_code
_entity_poly.pdbx_strand_id
1 'polypeptide(L)' 'MVARSEQGMELKTEQLRWNAASRRLQTDEAVTITRGGLVSRGRGLEAETDLERVRIFENITSQLRPVAAPAG' A
#
# COMPACT_ATOMS: atom_id res chain seq x y z
N MET A 1 2.40 9.49 6.41
CA MET A 1 2.94 8.30 7.13
C MET A 1 3.35 7.20 6.16
N VAL A 2 4.19 6.27 6.62
CA VAL A 2 4.67 5.13 5.83
C VAL A 2 4.57 3.85 6.67
N ALA A 3 4.00 2.80 6.10
CA ALA A 3 3.96 1.45 6.70
C ALA A 3 4.66 0.45 5.76
N ARG A 4 5.32 -0.56 6.33
CA ARG A 4 6.09 -1.55 5.56
C ARG A 4 5.78 -2.96 6.03
N SER A 5 5.71 -3.90 5.09
CA SER A 5 5.63 -5.34 5.36
C SER A 5 7.01 -5.98 5.31
N GLU A 6 7.17 -7.14 5.95
CA GLU A 6 8.40 -7.95 5.85
C GLU A 6 8.64 -8.44 4.42
N GLN A 7 7.58 -8.63 3.64
CA GLN A 7 7.66 -8.99 2.22
C GLN A 7 8.04 -7.82 1.26
N GLY A 8 8.46 -6.67 1.79
CA GLY A 8 8.94 -5.55 0.97
C GLY A 8 7.84 -4.72 0.30
N MET A 9 6.60 -4.75 0.82
CA MET A 9 5.57 -3.79 0.44
C MET A 9 5.74 -2.51 1.24
N GLU A 10 5.58 -1.36 0.60
CA GLU A 10 5.53 -0.04 1.24
C GLU A 10 4.20 0.64 0.94
N LEU A 11 3.48 1.05 1.99
CA LEU A 11 2.26 1.85 1.92
C LEU A 11 2.55 3.28 2.38
N LYS A 12 2.16 4.27 1.58
CA LYS A 12 2.15 5.69 1.94
C LYS A 12 0.72 6.21 1.92
N THR A 13 0.37 6.95 2.97
CA THR A 13 -0.91 7.66 3.12
C THR A 13 -0.70 8.80 4.11
N GLU A 14 -1.63 9.76 4.17
CA GLU A 14 -1.62 10.81 5.18
C GLU A 14 -2.07 10.26 6.54
N GLN A 15 -3.11 9.43 6.54
CA GLN A 15 -3.76 8.87 7.72
C GLN A 15 -3.97 7.37 7.57
N LEU A 16 -3.79 6.64 8.66
CA LEU A 16 -4.16 5.24 8.79
C LEU A 16 -4.80 5.03 10.16
N ARG A 17 -5.95 4.36 10.18
CA ARG A 17 -6.72 4.07 11.39
C ARG A 17 -6.77 2.57 11.60
N TRP A 18 -6.62 2.14 12.85
CA TRP A 18 -6.88 0.75 13.23
C TRP A 18 -8.35 0.55 13.53
N ASN A 19 -8.97 -0.42 12.86
CA ASN A 19 -10.30 -0.89 13.19
C ASN A 19 -10.19 -2.20 13.98
N ALA A 20 -10.40 -2.12 15.29
CA ALA A 20 -10.29 -3.27 16.18
C ALA A 20 -11.37 -4.33 15.94
N ALA A 21 -12.56 -3.94 15.47
CA ALA A 21 -13.67 -4.84 15.25
C ALA A 21 -13.41 -5.78 14.06
N SER A 22 -12.87 -5.25 12.95
CA SER A 22 -12.49 -6.03 11.78
C SER A 22 -11.04 -6.53 11.80
N ARG A 23 -10.24 -6.04 12.76
CA ARG A 23 -8.79 -6.25 12.83
C ARG A 23 -8.08 -5.82 11.53
N ARG A 24 -8.48 -4.66 10.99
CA ARG A 24 -7.96 -4.10 9.73
C ARG A 24 -7.40 -2.70 9.93
N LEU A 25 -6.39 -2.36 9.12
CA LEU A 25 -5.95 -0.99 8.90
C LEU A 25 -6.82 -0.37 7.82
N GLN A 26 -7.32 0.84 8.06
CA GLN A 26 -8.25 1.53 7.15
C GLN A 26 -7.85 2.99 6.93
N THR A 27 -8.12 3.48 5.74
CA THR A 27 -8.03 4.91 5.40
C THR A 27 -9.01 5.21 4.27
N ASP A 28 -9.51 6.43 4.23
CA ASP A 28 -10.33 7.05 3.18
C ASP A 28 -9.52 8.04 2.32
N GLU A 29 -8.25 8.21 2.67
CA GLU A 29 -7.34 9.13 2.01
C GLU A 29 -6.65 8.53 0.78
N ALA A 30 -5.91 9.37 0.07
CA ALA A 30 -5.06 8.96 -1.02
C ALA A 30 -3.97 7.99 -0.53
N VAL A 31 -3.76 6.92 -1.30
CA VAL A 31 -2.77 5.87 -0.99
C VAL A 31 -1.81 5.65 -2.15
N THR A 32 -0.56 5.34 -1.80
CA THR A 32 0.44 4.83 -2.73
C THR A 32 1.04 3.55 -2.18
N ILE A 33 0.97 2.47 -2.93
CA ILE A 33 1.57 1.17 -2.62
C ILE A 33 2.74 0.94 -3.56
N THR A 34 3.88 0.50 -3.03
CA THR A 34 5.02 0.05 -3.82
C THR A 34 5.38 -1.38 -3.45
N ARG A 35 5.54 -2.28 -4.44
CA ARG A 35 5.99 -3.66 -4.25
C ARG A 35 6.72 -4.17 -5.50
N GLY A 36 7.97 -4.59 -5.37
CA GLY A 36 8.72 -5.25 -6.46
C GLY A 36 8.75 -4.46 -7.78
N GLY A 37 8.87 -3.14 -7.72
CA GLY A 37 8.84 -2.26 -8.90
C GLY A 37 7.43 -1.81 -9.34
N LEU A 38 6.36 -2.49 -8.92
CA LEU A 38 4.98 -2.03 -9.13
C LEU A 38 4.67 -0.86 -8.19
N VAL A 39 4.09 0.20 -8.74
CA VAL A 39 3.48 1.29 -7.97
C VAL A 39 1.99 1.34 -8.28
N SER A 40 1.19 1.21 -7.24
CA SER A 40 -0.26 1.38 -7.31
C SER A 40 -0.67 2.62 -6.54
N ARG A 41 -1.58 3.41 -7.09
CA ARG A 41 -2.18 4.58 -6.45
C ARG A 41 -3.68 4.47 -6.48
N GLY A 42 -4.34 5.09 -5.50
CA GLY A 42 -5.78 5.23 -5.48
C GLY A 42 -6.24 5.99 -4.25
N ARG A 43 -7.52 5.87 -3.91
CA ARG A 43 -8.13 6.45 -2.72
C ARG A 43 -8.89 5.38 -1.96
N GLY A 44 -8.80 5.45 -0.63
CA GLY A 44 -9.44 4.50 0.26
C GLY A 44 -8.70 3.15 0.25
N LEU A 45 -8.43 2.61 1.43
CA LEU A 45 -7.74 1.35 1.58
C LEU A 45 -8.19 0.61 2.83
N GLU A 46 -8.23 -0.71 2.69
CA GLU A 46 -8.30 -1.65 3.80
C GLU A 46 -7.15 -2.68 3.68
N ALA A 47 -6.45 -2.94 4.78
CA ALA A 47 -5.36 -3.90 4.82
C ALA A 47 -5.32 -4.72 6.11
N GLU A 48 -4.69 -5.90 6.04
CA GLU A 48 -4.26 -6.67 7.22
C GLU A 48 -3.06 -5.98 7.88
N THR A 49 -2.77 -6.27 9.16
CA THR A 49 -1.70 -5.60 9.90
C THR A 49 -0.31 -5.88 9.37
N ASP A 50 -0.12 -7.06 8.78
CA ASP A 50 1.09 -7.48 8.06
C ASP A 50 1.18 -6.88 6.65
N LEU A 51 0.11 -6.23 6.19
CA LEU A 51 -0.07 -5.69 4.86
C LEU A 51 0.07 -6.71 3.72
N GLU A 52 -0.07 -8.01 4.00
CA GLU A 52 0.00 -9.06 2.97
C GLU A 52 -1.24 -9.04 2.07
N ARG A 53 -2.38 -8.64 2.62
CA ARG A 53 -3.61 -8.42 1.87
C ARG A 53 -4.06 -6.98 1.97
N VAL A 54 -4.16 -6.35 0.80
CA VAL A 54 -4.57 -4.96 0.66
C VAL A 54 -5.66 -4.82 -0.40
N ARG A 55 -6.66 -4.00 -0.12
CA ARG A 55 -7.71 -3.61 -1.06
C ARG A 55 -7.75 -2.09 -1.15
N ILE A 56 -7.65 -1.57 -2.37
CA ILE A 56 -7.90 -0.16 -2.69
C ILE A 56 -9.30 -0.06 -3.27
N PHE A 57 -10.06 0.95 -2.85
CA PHE A 57 -11.48 1.05 -3.22
C PHE A 57 -11.71 1.86 -4.50
N GLU A 58 -10.98 2.96 -4.69
CA GLU A 58 -11.32 3.95 -5.72
C GLU A 58 -10.12 4.44 -6.52
N ASN A 59 -10.37 4.85 -7.76
CA ASN A 59 -9.42 5.54 -8.65
C ASN A 59 -8.07 4.81 -8.79
N ILE A 60 -8.11 3.49 -8.92
CA ILE A 60 -6.91 2.65 -8.92
C ILE A 60 -6.14 2.84 -10.22
N THR A 61 -4.87 3.20 -10.11
CA THR A 61 -3.91 3.20 -11.21
C THR A 61 -2.68 2.40 -10.81
N SER A 62 -2.16 1.59 -11.72
CA SER A 62 -1.01 0.71 -11.46
C SER A 62 0.00 0.87 -12.58
N GLN A 63 1.26 1.10 -12.20
CA GLN A 63 2.37 1.32 -13.11
C GLN A 63 3.54 0.46 -12.69
N LEU A 64 4.01 -0.39 -13.60
CA LEU A 64 5.29 -1.07 -13.43
C LEU A 64 6.40 -0.06 -13.67
N ARG A 65 7.20 0.21 -12.64
CA ARG A 65 8.47 0.90 -12.82
C ARG A 65 9.54 -0.17 -13.01
N PRO A 66 10.38 -0.07 -14.06
CA PRO A 66 11.56 -0.89 -14.16
C PRO A 66 12.39 -0.69 -12.89
N VAL A 67 12.63 -1.76 -12.14
CA VAL A 67 13.72 -1.76 -11.16
C VAL A 67 14.99 -1.60 -12.00
N ALA A 68 15.69 -0.48 -11.83
CA ALA A 68 17.01 -0.34 -12.42
C ALA A 68 17.85 -1.53 -11.95
N ALA A 69 18.32 -2.35 -12.89
CA ALA A 69 19.21 -3.45 -12.57
C ALA A 69 20.42 -2.89 -11.80
N PRO A 70 20.87 -3.54 -10.72
CA PRO A 70 22.11 -3.12 -10.07
C PRO A 70 23.22 -3.14 -11.12
N ALA A 71 23.88 -2.00 -11.33
CA ALA A 71 25.11 -1.96 -12.09
C ALA A 71 26.11 -2.87 -11.36
N GLY A 72 26.61 -3.88 -12.08
CA GLY A 72 27.55 -4.87 -11.57
C GLY A 72 28.94 -4.31 -11.29
#